data_AF-A0A3S1FUR1-F1
#
_entry.id   AF-A0A3S1FUR1-F1
#
_cell.length_a   1.000
_cell.length_b   1.000
_cell.length_c   1.000
_cell.angle_alpha   90.00
_cell.angle_beta   90.00
_cell.angle_gamma   90.00
#
_symmetry.space_group_name_H-M   'P 1'
#
loop_
_entity.id
_entity.type
_entity.pdbx_description
1 polymer ?
#
loop_
_entity_poly.entity_id
_entity_poly.type
_entity_poly.pdbx_seq_one_letter_code
_entity_poly.pdbx_strand_id
1 'polypeptide(L)'
;MSDPQHDLRIWLQQELAKRPHGTKKKLAEFVGVRPDAITRSANTDPNKETRAIDAHEIKLMREFFSQDEPATEPPPIRGEVEILATLRRIEGLSEKDVAFLYDVILKDINFNTVSQERSQAGAQSAPATPRHESTPSR
;
A
#
# COMPACT_ATOMS: atom_id res chain seq x y z
N MET A 1 18.37 -26.40 6.45
CA MET A 1 18.02 -25.80 5.14
C MET A 1 16.50 -25.78 5.07
N SER A 2 15.86 -24.60 4.97
CA SER A 2 14.41 -24.53 4.76
C SER A 2 14.06 -25.20 3.44
N ASP A 3 12.99 -25.99 3.42
CA ASP A 3 12.43 -26.55 2.19
C ASP A 3 11.76 -25.42 1.40
N PRO A 4 12.28 -25.01 0.23
CA PRO A 4 11.72 -23.91 -0.55
C PRO A 4 10.25 -24.15 -0.94
N GLN A 5 9.83 -25.41 -1.07
CA GLN A 5 8.43 -25.74 -1.36
C GLN A 5 7.53 -25.50 -0.15
N HIS A 6 8.03 -25.67 1.07
CA HIS A 6 7.29 -25.37 2.28
C HIS A 6 7.00 -23.87 2.40
N ASP A 7 8.01 -23.03 2.15
CA ASP A 7 7.86 -21.56 2.18
C ASP A 7 6.87 -21.08 1.11
N LEU A 8 6.91 -21.67 -0.10
CA LEU A 8 5.97 -21.36 -1.18
C LEU A 8 4.53 -21.76 -0.84
N ARG A 9 4.33 -22.91 -0.18
CA ARG A 9 2.99 -23.36 0.29
C ARG A 9 2.40 -22.37 1.29
N ILE A 10 3.20 -21.97 2.27
CA ILE A 10 2.80 -21.00 3.29
C ILE A 10 2.41 -19.68 2.63
N TRP A 11 3.24 -19.17 1.72
CA TRP A 11 2.96 -17.95 0.98
C TRP A 11 1.64 -18.06 0.19
N LEU A 12 1.44 -19.13 -0.57
CA LEU A 12 0.22 -19.34 -1.35
C LEU A 12 -1.02 -19.44 -0.46
N GLN A 13 -0.90 -20.11 0.69
CA GLN A 13 -1.99 -20.21 1.67
C GLN A 13 -2.36 -18.84 2.25
N GLN A 14 -1.36 -17.99 2.55
CA GLN A 14 -1.58 -16.64 3.05
C GLN A 14 -2.26 -15.74 2.00
N GLU A 15 -1.79 -15.74 0.75
CA GLU A 15 -2.39 -14.95 -0.32
C GLU A 15 -3.84 -15.34 -0.61
N LEU A 16 -4.15 -16.64 -0.57
CA LEU A 16 -5.52 -17.13 -0.72
C LEU A 16 -6.42 -16.79 0.47
N ALA A 17 -5.86 -16.65 1.69
CA ALA A 17 -6.61 -16.29 2.88
C ALA A 17 -6.97 -14.78 2.94
N LYS A 18 -6.14 -13.91 2.34
CA LYS A 18 -6.41 -12.46 2.25
C LYS A 18 -7.54 -12.10 1.29
N ARG A 19 -7.96 -13.03 0.42
CA ARG A 19 -8.83 -12.76 -0.73
C ARG A 19 -10.22 -13.38 -0.58
N PRO A 20 -11.23 -12.84 -1.29
CA PRO A 20 -12.59 -13.33 -1.20
C PRO A 20 -12.73 -14.77 -1.73
N HIS A 21 -13.84 -15.40 -1.35
CA HIS A 21 -14.19 -16.75 -1.78
C HIS A 21 -14.25 -16.83 -3.32
N GLY A 22 -13.73 -17.93 -3.89
CA GLY A 22 -13.66 -18.13 -5.35
C GLY A 22 -12.33 -17.76 -6.01
N THR A 23 -11.42 -17.09 -5.29
CA THR A 23 -10.07 -16.74 -5.79
C THR A 23 -9.27 -17.97 -6.24
N LYS A 24 -9.38 -19.09 -5.53
CA LYS A 24 -8.74 -20.37 -5.91
C LYS A 24 -9.13 -20.83 -7.32
N LYS A 25 -10.41 -20.66 -7.69
CA LYS A 25 -10.91 -21.05 -9.01
C LYS A 25 -10.31 -20.16 -10.09
N LYS A 26 -10.32 -18.84 -9.87
CA LYS A 26 -9.73 -17.86 -10.78
C LYS A 26 -8.22 -18.07 -10.95
N LEU A 27 -7.51 -18.34 -9.86
CA LEU A 27 -6.08 -18.65 -9.90
C LEU A 27 -5.81 -19.92 -10.72
N ALA A 28 -6.61 -20.96 -10.52
CA ALA A 28 -6.47 -22.21 -11.28
C ALA A 28 -6.67 -21.98 -12.79
N GLU A 29 -7.69 -21.20 -13.16
CA GLU A 29 -7.95 -20.80 -14.55
C GLU A 29 -6.79 -19.97 -15.12
N PHE A 30 -6.23 -19.04 -14.35
CA PHE A 30 -5.10 -18.19 -14.77
C PHE A 30 -3.80 -18.97 -14.96
N VAL A 31 -3.49 -19.89 -14.05
CA VAL A 31 -2.29 -20.72 -14.11
C VAL A 31 -2.45 -21.87 -15.12
N GLY A 32 -3.68 -22.16 -15.57
CA GLY A 32 -3.97 -23.24 -16.52
C GLY A 32 -4.02 -24.63 -15.88
N VAL A 33 -4.35 -24.72 -14.59
CA VAL A 33 -4.39 -25.97 -13.82
C VAL A 33 -5.78 -26.25 -13.27
N ARG A 34 -6.01 -27.49 -12.80
CA ARG A 34 -7.27 -27.83 -12.13
C ARG A 34 -7.35 -27.17 -10.74
N PRO A 35 -8.54 -26.74 -10.26
CA PRO A 35 -8.68 -26.16 -8.91
C PRO A 35 -8.17 -27.04 -7.77
N ASP A 36 -8.27 -28.36 -7.94
CA ASP A 36 -7.73 -29.34 -7.00
C ASP A 36 -6.18 -29.31 -6.92
N ALA A 37 -5.50 -29.02 -8.04
CA ALA A 37 -4.05 -28.87 -8.07
C ALA A 37 -3.59 -27.66 -7.24
N ILE A 38 -4.33 -26.56 -7.26
CA ILE A 38 -4.08 -25.38 -6.40
C ILE A 38 -4.29 -25.74 -4.92
N THR A 39 -5.32 -26.52 -4.60
CA THR A 39 -5.55 -26.99 -3.22
C THR A 39 -4.38 -27.84 -2.71
N ARG A 40 -3.92 -28.83 -3.48
CA ARG A 40 -2.73 -29.64 -3.13
C ARG A 40 -1.44 -28.83 -3.11
N SER A 41 -1.37 -27.74 -3.89
CA SER A 41 -0.23 -26.82 -3.90
C SER A 41 -0.19 -25.91 -2.67
N ALA A 42 -1.34 -25.61 -2.05
CA ALA A 42 -1.44 -24.79 -0.84
C ALA A 42 -1.48 -25.62 0.47
N ASN A 43 -1.57 -26.95 0.38
CA ASN A 43 -1.60 -27.82 1.55
C ASN A 43 -0.25 -27.85 2.26
N THR A 44 -0.26 -27.59 3.56
CA THR A 44 0.91 -27.64 4.46
C THR A 44 0.88 -28.82 5.44
N ASP A 45 -0.25 -29.54 5.50
CA ASP A 45 -0.44 -30.72 6.36
C ASP A 45 0.28 -31.94 5.74
N PRO A 46 1.23 -32.57 6.46
CA PRO A 46 1.96 -33.74 5.94
C PRO A 46 1.08 -34.97 5.74
N ASN A 47 -0.12 -35.02 6.32
CA ASN A 47 -1.06 -36.15 6.18
C ASN A 47 -2.02 -35.98 4.98
N LYS A 48 -1.93 -34.86 4.26
CA LYS A 48 -2.78 -34.57 3.10
C LYS A 48 -1.96 -34.62 1.82
N GLU A 49 -2.64 -34.86 0.70
CA GLU A 49 -1.98 -34.84 -0.60
C GLU A 49 -1.39 -33.45 -0.87
N THR A 50 -0.08 -33.45 -1.16
CA THR A 50 0.67 -32.25 -1.52
C THR A 50 1.24 -32.39 -2.93
N ARG A 51 1.36 -31.27 -3.63
CA ARG A 51 1.92 -31.18 -4.98
C ARG A 51 3.01 -30.13 -5.02
N ALA A 52 4.16 -30.44 -5.62
CA ALA A 52 5.21 -29.45 -5.84
C ALA A 52 4.77 -28.39 -6.86
N ILE A 53 5.14 -27.15 -6.62
CA ILE A 53 4.86 -26.02 -7.51
C ILE A 53 6.08 -25.81 -8.40
N ASP A 54 5.87 -25.85 -9.71
CA ASP A 54 6.94 -25.61 -10.69
C ASP A 54 7.28 -24.11 -10.80
N ALA A 55 8.50 -23.79 -11.21
CA ALA A 55 8.98 -22.41 -11.36
C ALA A 55 8.08 -21.56 -12.29
N HIS A 56 7.54 -22.16 -13.35
CA HIS A 56 6.61 -21.47 -14.25
C HIS A 56 5.30 -21.12 -13.53
N GLU A 57 4.75 -22.04 -12.75
CA GLU A 57 3.54 -21.82 -11.97
C GLU A 57 3.75 -20.75 -10.89
N ILE A 58 4.92 -20.72 -10.24
CA ILE A 58 5.27 -19.68 -9.26
C ILE A 58 5.19 -18.29 -9.91
N LYS A 59 5.73 -18.13 -11.12
CA LYS A 59 5.70 -16.85 -11.84
C LYS A 59 4.26 -16.41 -12.11
N LEU A 60 3.43 -17.31 -12.63
CA LEU A 60 2.02 -17.03 -12.93
C LEU A 60 1.21 -16.72 -11.66
N MET A 61 1.45 -17.46 -10.56
CA MET A 61 0.82 -17.18 -9.28
C MET A 61 1.18 -15.78 -8.79
N ARG A 62 2.47 -15.40 -8.82
CA ARG A 62 2.91 -14.05 -8.42
C ARG A 62 2.25 -12.96 -9.27
N GLU A 63 2.21 -13.15 -10.58
CA GLU A 63 1.57 -12.22 -11.50
C GLU A 63 0.07 -12.05 -11.20
N PHE A 64 -0.65 -13.15 -11.00
CA PHE A 64 -2.06 -13.14 -10.61
C PHE A 64 -2.28 -12.37 -9.30
N PHE A 65 -1.42 -12.58 -8.31
CA PHE A 65 -1.54 -11.89 -7.03
C PHE A 65 -1.11 -10.41 -7.13
N SER A 66 -0.20 -10.03 -8.03
CA SER A 66 0.17 -8.63 -8.24
C SER A 66 -0.89 -7.79 -8.95
N GLN A 67 -1.83 -8.40 -9.69
CA GLN A 67 -2.88 -7.66 -10.42
C GLN A 67 -4.00 -7.10 -9.53
N ASP A 68 -4.26 -7.72 -8.37
CA ASP A 68 -5.35 -7.32 -7.47
C ASP A 68 -4.85 -6.65 -6.18
N GLU A 69 -3.54 -6.54 -5.94
CA GLU A 69 -3.10 -5.61 -4.90
C GLU A 69 -3.40 -4.20 -5.42
N PRO A 70 -4.31 -3.42 -4.78
CA PRO A 70 -4.27 -1.99 -5.02
C PRO A 70 -2.82 -1.61 -4.76
N ALA A 71 -2.20 -0.84 -5.68
CA ALA A 71 -0.93 -0.20 -5.40
C ALA A 71 -1.13 0.55 -4.10
N THR A 72 -0.78 -0.09 -2.98
CA THR A 72 -0.98 0.47 -1.67
C THR A 72 0.18 1.41 -1.63
N GLU A 73 -0.06 2.65 -2.09
CA GLU A 73 0.97 3.65 -2.12
C GLU A 73 1.62 3.62 -0.74
N PRO A 74 2.96 3.49 -0.68
CA PRO A 74 3.63 3.47 0.60
C PRO A 74 3.14 4.69 1.40
N PRO A 75 2.93 4.54 2.71
CA PRO A 75 2.46 5.65 3.53
C PRO A 75 3.34 6.88 3.25
N PRO A 76 2.75 8.10 3.25
CA PRO A 76 3.51 9.30 2.98
C PRO A 76 4.74 9.37 3.88
N ILE A 77 5.89 9.72 3.29
CA ILE A 77 7.15 9.90 4.02
C ILE A 77 6.96 11.06 5.00
N ARG A 78 7.24 10.83 6.29
CA ARG A 78 7.04 11.85 7.34
C ARG A 78 8.26 11.98 8.24
N GLY A 79 8.61 13.24 8.49
CA GLY A 79 9.68 13.59 9.42
C GLY A 79 11.09 13.37 8.87
N GLU A 80 12.06 13.88 9.63
CA GLU A 80 13.46 13.94 9.22
C GLU A 80 14.09 12.58 8.91
N VAL A 81 13.87 11.60 9.78
CA VAL A 81 14.51 10.28 9.69
C VAL A 81 14.10 9.56 8.41
N GLU A 82 12.82 9.60 8.05
CA GLU A 82 12.31 8.91 6.87
C GLU A 82 12.74 9.60 5.57
N ILE A 83 12.78 10.93 5.56
CA ILE A 83 13.26 11.71 4.41
C ILE A 83 14.74 11.40 4.15
N LEU A 84 15.60 11.48 5.18
CA LEU A 84 17.03 11.19 5.04
C LEU A 84 17.28 9.73 4.64
N ALA A 85 16.55 8.79 5.23
CA ALA A 85 16.66 7.38 4.85
C ALA A 85 16.28 7.14 3.39
N THR A 86 15.26 7.86 2.89
CA THR A 86 14.84 7.76 1.49
C THR A 86 15.89 8.35 0.55
N LEU A 87 16.42 9.54 0.85
CA LEU A 87 17.46 10.18 0.04
C LEU A 87 18.73 9.33 -0.04
N ARG A 88 19.17 8.72 1.06
CA ARG A 88 20.35 7.84 1.09
C ARG A 88 20.20 6.54 0.30
N ARG A 89 18.97 6.14 -0.03
CA ARG A 89 18.72 4.95 -0.86
C ARG A 89 18.86 5.20 -2.35
N ILE A 90 18.90 6.47 -2.78
CA ILE A 90 19.01 6.83 -4.19
C ILE A 90 20.45 6.63 -4.63
N GLU A 91 20.65 5.74 -5.60
CA GLU A 91 21.96 5.49 -6.17
C GLU A 91 22.48 6.73 -6.92
N GLY A 92 23.75 7.07 -6.71
CA GLY A 92 24.40 8.20 -7.37
C GLY A 92 24.32 9.54 -6.62
N LEU A 93 23.61 9.62 -5.49
CA LEU A 93 23.68 10.79 -4.61
C LEU A 93 24.88 10.71 -3.68
N SER A 94 25.65 11.80 -3.57
CA SER A 94 26.66 11.96 -2.54
C SER A 94 26.03 12.50 -1.24
N GLU A 95 26.75 12.40 -0.11
CA GLU A 95 26.28 12.98 1.17
C GLU A 95 26.03 14.50 1.08
N LYS A 96 26.74 15.21 0.21
CA LYS A 96 26.51 16.64 -0.04
C LYS A 96 25.19 16.87 -0.77
N ASP A 97 24.86 16.02 -1.73
CA ASP A 97 23.59 16.09 -2.46
C ASP A 97 22.42 15.74 -1.55
N VAL A 98 22.59 14.74 -0.68
CA VAL A 98 21.60 14.38 0.35
C VAL A 98 21.32 15.55 1.28
N ALA A 99 22.36 16.20 1.81
CA ALA A 99 22.20 17.36 2.69
C ALA A 99 21.50 18.53 1.98
N PHE A 100 21.91 18.85 0.76
CA PHE A 100 21.29 19.91 -0.04
C PHE A 100 19.80 19.63 -0.33
N LEU A 101 19.48 18.41 -0.78
CA LEU A 101 18.10 18.03 -1.09
C LEU A 101 17.22 18.02 0.16
N TYR A 102 17.77 17.58 1.30
CA TYR A 102 17.07 17.62 2.57
C TYR A 102 16.69 19.05 2.97
N ASP A 103 17.62 20.00 2.87
CA ASP A 103 17.36 21.42 3.17
C ASP A 103 16.29 22.03 2.24
N VAL A 104 16.33 21.70 0.94
CA VAL A 104 15.32 22.15 -0.04
C VAL A 104 13.94 21.61 0.34
N ILE A 105 13.84 20.32 0.64
CA ILE A 105 12.58 19.67 1.03
C ILE A 105 12.00 20.30 2.31
N LEU A 106 12.83 20.51 3.34
CA LEU A 106 12.37 21.16 4.57
C LEU A 106 11.87 22.58 4.33
N LYS A 107 12.56 23.35 3.49
CA LYS A 107 12.17 24.71 3.17
C LYS A 107 10.81 24.75 2.47
N ASP A 108 10.59 23.85 1.51
CA ASP A 108 9.31 23.76 0.78
C ASP A 108 8.17 23.28 1.68
N ILE A 109 8.42 22.29 2.56
CA ILE A 109 7.43 21.85 3.55
C ILE A 109 7.01 23.03 4.44
N ASN A 110 7.98 23.73 5.02
CA ASN A 110 7.70 24.87 5.90
C ASN A 110 6.98 26.01 5.16
N PHE A 111 7.38 26.32 3.93
CA PHE A 111 6.73 27.34 3.12
C PHE A 111 5.27 26.99 2.81
N ASN A 112 5.00 25.74 2.48
CA ASN A 112 3.65 25.25 2.19
C ASN A 112 2.78 25.22 3.45
N THR A 113 3.33 24.84 4.60
CA THR A 113 2.61 24.91 5.90
C THR A 113 2.21 26.34 6.24
N VAL A 114 3.15 27.30 6.16
CA VAL A 114 2.88 28.72 6.46
C VAL A 114 1.88 29.34 5.48
N SER A 115 1.91 28.93 4.21
CA SER A 115 0.96 29.39 3.20
C SER A 115 -0.45 28.84 3.43
N GLN A 116 -0.58 27.58 3.86
CA GLN A 116 -1.87 26.98 4.19
C GLN A 116 -2.51 27.62 5.44
N GLU A 117 -1.74 27.95 6.48
CA GLU A 117 -2.26 28.64 7.67
C GLU A 117 -2.85 30.02 7.33
N ARG A 118 -2.22 30.77 6.41
CA ARG A 118 -2.72 32.08 5.96
C ARG A 118 -3.99 31.97 5.12
N SER A 119 -4.13 30.92 4.32
CA SER A 119 -5.36 30.68 3.56
C SER A 119 -6.53 30.26 4.46
N GLN A 120 -6.25 29.61 5.60
CA GLN A 120 -7.29 29.16 6.54
C GLN A 120 -7.74 30.28 7.49
N ALA A 121 -6.85 31.21 7.86
CA ALA A 121 -7.18 32.38 8.68
C ALA A 121 -8.07 33.43 7.98
N GLY A 122 -8.13 33.42 6.64
CA GLY A 122 -9.00 34.32 5.86
C GLY A 122 -10.46 33.87 5.73
N ALA A 123 -10.80 32.66 6.21
CA ALA A 123 -12.13 32.05 6.05
C ALA A 123 -12.96 32.01 7.34
N GLN A 124 -12.58 32.78 8.37
CA GLN A 124 -13.49 33.06 9.49
C GLN A 124 -14.35 34.27 9.15
N SER A 125 -15.42 34.00 8.39
CA SER A 125 -16.54 34.91 8.22
C SER A 125 -17.04 35.40 9.58
N ALA A 126 -17.20 36.71 9.70
CA ALA A 126 -17.76 37.39 10.86
C ALA A 126 -19.09 36.72 11.31
N PRO A 127 -19.34 36.57 12.63
CA PRO A 127 -20.59 36.03 13.11
C PRO A 127 -21.74 36.94 12.69
N ALA A 128 -22.71 36.38 11.97
CA ALA A 128 -23.92 37.05 11.54
C ALA A 128 -24.68 37.59 12.77
N THR A 129 -24.79 38.91 12.90
CA THR A 129 -25.73 39.55 13.82
C THR A 129 -27.16 39.21 13.41
N PRO A 130 -27.99 38.61 14.28
CA PRO A 130 -29.40 38.37 13.99
C PRO A 130 -30.15 39.71 14.02
N ARG A 131 -30.66 40.13 12.86
CA ARG A 131 -31.49 41.33 12.72
C ARG A 131 -32.93 40.95 13.11
N HIS A 132 -33.35 41.35 14.31
CA HIS A 132 -34.73 41.20 14.78
C HIS A 132 -35.61 42.20 14.01
N GLU A 133 -36.47 41.71 13.10
CA GLU A 133 -37.50 42.56 12.50
C GLU A 133 -38.67 42.69 13.48
N SER A 134 -39.06 43.93 13.79
CA SER A 134 -40.23 44.23 14.62
C SER A 134 -41.50 44.13 13.76
N THR A 135 -42.38 43.19 14.09
CA THR A 135 -43.73 43.07 13.51
C THR A 135 -44.56 44.30 13.88
N PRO A 136 -45.24 44.99 12.94
CA PRO A 136 -46.21 46.01 13.29
C PRO A 136 -47.56 45.35 13.65
N SER A 137 -48.09 45.71 14.81
CA SER A 137 -49.43 45.33 15.27
C SER A 137 -50.49 46.08 14.47
N ARG A 138 -51.55 45.39 14.05
CA ARG A 138 -52.81 45.99 13.62
C ARG A 138 -53.95 45.43 14.46
#